data_AF-I0FXB2-F1
#
_entry.id   AF-I0FXB2-F1
#
_cell.length_a   1.000
_cell.length_b   1.000
_cell.length_c   1.000
_cell.angle_alpha   90.00
_cell.angle_beta   90.00
_cell.angle_gamma   90.00
#
_symmetry.space_group_name_H-M   'P 1'
#
loop_
_entity.id
_entity.type
_entity.pdbx_description
1 polymer ?
#
loop_
_entity_poly.entity_id
_entity_poly.type
_entity_poly.pdbx_seq_one_letter_code
_entity_poly.pdbx_strand_id
1 'polypeptide(L)' 'MAPLRATQCLALSKADMERLQRVFDALCIEQGWARDGEPARRHARMLIDDYLAGNTSEGRLLIAGRAFAESLQRGIPR' A
#
# COMPACT_ATOMS: atom_id res chain seq x y z
N MET A 1 18.35 29.11 0.19
CA MET A 1 16.87 29.05 0.22
C MET A 1 16.46 27.60 0.09
N ALA A 2 16.03 26.97 1.19
CA ALA A 2 15.52 25.60 1.18
C ALA A 2 14.07 25.62 0.67
N PRO A 3 13.65 24.70 -0.21
CA PRO A 3 12.25 24.65 -0.63
C PRO A 3 11.42 24.21 0.58
N LEU A 4 10.41 25.03 0.89
CA LEU A 4 9.37 24.75 1.86
C LEU A 4 8.79 23.37 1.53
N ARG A 5 9.01 22.40 2.42
CA ARG A 5 8.29 21.11 2.38
C ARG A 5 6.83 21.47 2.65
N ALA A 6 6.10 21.72 1.58
CA ALA A 6 4.66 21.78 1.61
C ALA A 6 4.22 20.45 2.23
N THR A 7 3.71 20.53 3.45
CA THR A 7 2.85 19.50 4.02
C THR A 7 1.64 19.44 3.10
N GLN A 8 1.79 18.77 1.96
CA GLN A 8 0.68 18.49 1.08
C GLN A 8 -0.21 17.57 1.90
N CYS A 9 -1.32 18.11 2.40
CA CYS A 9 -2.53 17.32 2.54
C CYS A 9 -2.82 16.78 1.13
N LEU A 10 -2.18 15.67 0.77
CA LEU A 10 -2.49 14.94 -0.44
C LEU A 10 -3.89 14.40 -0.23
N ALA A 11 -4.88 15.19 -0.65
CA ALA A 11 -6.16 14.65 -1.02
C ALA A 11 -5.84 13.55 -2.03
N LEU A 12 -5.96 12.30 -1.61
CA LEU A 12 -5.77 11.12 -2.45
C LEU A 12 -6.47 11.38 -3.77
N SER A 13 -5.69 11.70 -4.81
CA SER A 13 -6.29 11.94 -6.11
C SER A 13 -6.87 10.62 -6.59
N LYS A 14 -7.93 10.69 -7.39
CA LYS A 14 -8.58 9.48 -7.91
C LYS A 14 -7.56 8.54 -8.59
N ALA A 15 -6.57 9.11 -9.28
CA ALA A 15 -5.45 8.39 -9.87
C ALA A 15 -4.57 7.65 -8.84
N ASP A 16 -4.26 8.27 -7.69
CA ASP A 16 -3.51 7.60 -6.61
C ASP A 16 -4.30 6.46 -6.00
N MET A 17 -5.61 6.63 -5.79
CA MET A 17 -6.48 5.56 -5.31
C MET A 17 -6.59 4.40 -6.30
N GLU A 18 -6.74 4.69 -7.60
CA GLU A 18 -6.78 3.66 -8.65
C GLU A 18 -5.47 2.88 -8.73
N ARG A 19 -4.34 3.57 -8.53
CA ARG A 19 -3.00 2.98 -8.51
C ARG A 19 -2.78 2.10 -7.28
N LEU A 20 -3.15 2.60 -6.09
CA LEU A 20 -3.17 1.81 -4.84
C LEU A 20 -4.04 0.56 -4.99
N GLN A 21 -5.22 0.70 -5.58
CA GLN A 21 -6.11 -0.43 -5.85
C GLN A 21 -5.53 -1.44 -6.85
N ARG A 22 -4.86 -0.99 -7.92
CA ARG A 22 -4.18 -1.92 -8.85
C ARG A 22 -3.03 -2.66 -8.19
N VAL A 23 -2.19 -1.97 -7.43
CA VAL A 23 -1.08 -2.60 -6.71
C VAL A 23 -1.62 -3.62 -5.71
N PHE A 24 -2.66 -3.24 -4.98
CA PHE A 24 -3.35 -4.11 -4.05
C PHE A 24 -3.96 -5.34 -4.74
N ASP A 25 -4.67 -5.15 -5.85
CA ASP A 25 -5.32 -6.21 -6.62
C ASP A 25 -4.29 -7.19 -7.20
N ALA A 26 -3.21 -6.67 -7.78
CA ALA A 26 -2.10 -7.47 -8.31
C ALA A 26 -1.43 -8.32 -7.22
N LEU A 27 -1.19 -7.74 -6.03
CA LEU A 27 -0.63 -8.47 -4.88
C LEU A 27 -1.63 -9.50 -4.33
N CYS A 28 -2.92 -9.19 -4.32
CA CYS A 28 -3.96 -10.13 -3.91
C CYS A 28 -4.01 -11.35 -4.86
N ILE A 29 -3.91 -11.11 -6.17
CA ILE A 29 -3.88 -12.16 -7.19
C ILE A 29 -2.60 -13.00 -7.07
N GLU A 30 -1.42 -12.37 -6.98
CA GLU A 30 -0.13 -13.06 -6.81
C GLU A 30 -0.11 -13.96 -5.56
N GLN A 31 -0.65 -13.46 -4.45
CA GLN A 31 -0.63 -14.18 -3.17
C GLN A 31 -1.83 -15.12 -2.98
N GLY A 32 -2.79 -15.15 -3.92
CA GLY A 32 -4.03 -15.91 -3.80
C GLY A 32 -4.91 -15.47 -2.63
N TRP A 33 -4.79 -14.23 -2.19
CA TRP A 33 -5.56 -13.70 -1.08
C TRP A 33 -6.96 -13.31 -1.52
N ALA A 34 -7.96 -13.66 -0.71
CA ALA A 34 -9.27 -13.07 -0.85
C ALA A 34 -9.17 -11.56 -0.59
N ARG A 35 -9.74 -10.74 -1.48
CA ARG A 35 -9.77 -9.27 -1.36
C ARG A 35 -10.36 -8.78 -0.04
N ASP A 36 -11.25 -9.58 0.54
CA ASP A 36 -11.90 -9.32 1.83
C ASP A 36 -11.23 -10.03 3.02
N GLY A 37 -10.17 -10.80 2.77
CA GLY A 37 -9.42 -11.50 3.81
C GLY A 37 -8.72 -10.53 4.76
N GLU A 38 -8.55 -10.96 6.01
CA GLU A 38 -7.71 -10.28 7.00
C GLU A 38 -6.33 -9.83 6.47
N PRO A 39 -5.57 -10.65 5.71
CA PRO A 39 -4.27 -10.20 5.18
C PRO A 39 -4.41 -9.04 4.19
N ALA A 40 -5.44 -9.07 3.34
CA ALA A 40 -5.73 -8.03 2.37
C ALA A 40 -6.15 -6.72 3.07
N ARG A 41 -7.06 -6.77 4.05
CA ARG A 41 -7.45 -5.59 4.83
C ARG A 41 -6.28 -4.96 5.60
N ARG A 42 -5.44 -5.80 6.23
CA ARG A 42 -4.25 -5.33 6.95
C ARG A 42 -3.25 -4.66 6.00
N HIS A 43 -3.09 -5.21 4.81
CA HIS A 43 -2.22 -4.64 3.79
C HIS A 43 -2.73 -3.30 3.23
N ALA A 44 -4.04 -3.20 2.95
CA ALA A 44 -4.66 -1.94 2.54
C ALA A 44 -4.50 -0.85 3.61
N ARG A 45 -4.66 -1.21 4.89
CA ARG A 45 -4.45 -0.30 6.02
C ARG A 45 -3.01 0.24 6.04
N MET A 46 -2.02 -0.62 5.85
CA MET A 46 -0.60 -0.23 5.85
C MET A 46 -0.27 0.71 4.68
N LEU A 47 -0.77 0.43 3.48
CA LEU A 47 -0.57 1.32 2.31
C LEU A 47 -1.17 2.71 2.53
N ILE A 48 -2.36 2.79 3.14
CA ILE A 48 -3.00 4.07 3.48
C ILE A 48 -2.20 4.79 4.57
N ASP A 49 -1.72 4.08 5.59
CA ASP A 49 -0.92 4.65 6.67
C ASP A 49 0.42 5.23 6.19
N ASP A 50 1.15 4.49 5.34
CA ASP A 50 2.41 4.93 4.73
C ASP A 50 2.19 6.17 3.82
N TYR A 51 1.09 6.18 3.06
CA TYR A 51 0.70 7.34 2.26
C TYR A 51 0.38 8.56 3.14
N LEU A 52 -0.37 8.38 4.23
CA LEU A 52 -0.69 9.44 5.20
C LEU A 52 0.55 9.94 5.96
N ALA A 53 1.55 9.09 6.17
CA ALA A 53 2.85 9.47 6.72
C ALA A 53 3.68 10.36 5.78
N GLY A 54 3.15 10.68 4.59
CA GLY A 54 3.80 11.50 3.57
C GLY A 54 4.65 10.70 2.58
N ASN A 55 4.53 9.37 2.58
CA ASN A 55 5.23 8.51 1.64
C ASN A 55 4.34 8.24 0.42
N THR A 56 4.35 9.18 -0.53
CA THR A 56 3.58 9.07 -1.78
C THR A 56 4.39 8.54 -2.95
N SER A 57 5.63 8.10 -2.67
CA SER A 57 6.47 7.47 -3.67
C SER A 57 5.90 6.10 -4.01
N GLU A 58 5.27 6.01 -5.18
CA GLU A 58 4.70 4.78 -5.74
C GLU A 58 5.67 3.59 -5.71
N GLY A 59 6.96 3.83 -6.00
CA GLY A 59 7.99 2.80 -5.88
C GLY A 59 8.21 2.31 -4.45
N ARG A 60 8.11 3.20 -3.45
CA ARG A 60 8.21 2.81 -2.03
C ARG A 60 6.96 2.07 -1.55
N LEU A 61 5.78 2.54 -1.95
CA LEU A 61 4.51 1.85 -1.66
C LEU A 61 4.49 0.43 -2.25
N LEU A 62 5.01 0.26 -3.47
CA LEU A 62 5.16 -1.06 -4.10
C LEU A 62 6.16 -1.96 -3.35
N ILE A 63 7.34 -1.44 -2.99
CA ILE A 63 8.36 -2.21 -2.27
C ILE A 63 7.88 -2.59 -0.86
N ALA A 64 7.32 -1.63 -0.12
CA ALA A 64 6.78 -1.85 1.22
C ALA A 64 5.58 -2.81 1.18
N GLY A 65 4.69 -2.62 0.22
CA GLY A 65 3.59 -3.54 -0.07
C GLY A 65 4.12 -4.96 -0.29
N ARG A 66 5.01 -5.17 -1.27
CA ARG A 66 5.53 -6.50 -1.57
C ARG A 66 6.21 -7.17 -0.36
N ALA A 67 7.08 -6.45 0.35
CA ALA A 67 7.77 -6.98 1.53
C ALA A 67 6.80 -7.37 2.66
N PHE A 68 5.74 -6.58 2.85
CA PHE A 68 4.69 -6.90 3.83
C PHE A 68 3.81 -8.05 3.35
N ALA A 69 3.53 -8.13 2.05
CA ALA A 69 2.77 -9.24 1.47
C ALA A 69 3.48 -10.58 1.65
N GLU A 70 4.78 -10.62 1.40
CA GLU A 70 5.63 -11.79 1.63
C GLU A 70 5.71 -12.13 3.13
N SER A 71 5.82 -11.12 4.00
CA SER A 71 5.85 -11.33 5.46
C SER A 71 4.54 -11.92 5.99
N LEU A 72 3.39 -11.45 5.49
CA LEU A 72 2.09 -11.98 5.84
C LEU A 72 1.91 -13.43 5.34
N GLN A 73 2.39 -13.75 4.14
CA GLN A 73 2.32 -15.11 3.61
C GLN A 73 3.13 -16.11 4.44
N ARG A 74 4.27 -15.70 5.00
CA ARG A 74 5.06 -16.54 5.94
C ARG A 74 4.42 -16.70 7.32
N GLY A 75 3.47 -15.84 7.68
CA GLY A 75 2.79 -15.85 8.98
C GLY A 75 1.47 -16.63 9.01
N ILE A 76 0.98 -17.15 7.88
CA ILE A 76 -0.24 -17.98 7.85
C ILE A 76 0.18 -19.46 7.88
N PRO A 77 0.13 -20.14 9.04
CA PRO A 77 0.28 -21.59 9.08
C PRO A 77 -0.87 -22.22 8.28
N ARG A 78 -0.48 -23.18 7.44
CA ARG A 78 -1.34 -23.89 6.49
C ARG A 78 -2.32 -24.83 7.20
#